data_AF-A0A7G8FSP0-F1
#
_entry.id   AF-A0A7G8FSP0-F1
#
_cell.length_a   1.000
_cell.length_b   1.000
_cell.length_c   1.000
_cell.angle_alpha   90.00
_cell.angle_beta   90.00
_cell.angle_gamma   90.00
#
_symmetry.space_group_name_H-M   'P 1'
#
loop_
_entity.id
_entity.type
_entity.pdbx_description
1 polymer ?
#
loop_
_entity_poly.entity_id
_entity_poly.type
_entity_poly.pdbx_seq_one_letter_code
_entity_poly.pdbx_strand_id
1 'polypeptide(L)'
;MIRLSPLLLVLMAGLPAGTSAQGLLPGCRLENGSLQCVPGLTADPQQQIQVLEGQINRDVQTEGHLEQAIEGLKRFELIGEAKEGQLIKAELMLQGGGFEEVHIHWYRRNNQGNWQLVDNVTESTYRVGPSDRGEQLMAVLVVRTSDGKVQRISSNVLGPVSN
;
A
#
# COMPACT_ATOMS: atom_id res chain seq x y z
N MET A 1 1.10 -72.95 -0.04
CA MET A 1 0.32 -72.99 -1.31
C MET A 1 0.46 -71.64 -1.99
N ILE A 2 0.96 -71.63 -3.23
CA ILE A 2 1.26 -70.45 -4.05
C ILE A 2 0.03 -70.08 -4.88
N ARG A 3 -0.32 -68.79 -5.01
CA ARG A 3 -1.27 -68.21 -5.99
C ARG A 3 -0.82 -66.78 -6.33
N LEU A 4 0.02 -66.59 -7.35
CA LEU A 4 -0.28 -66.08 -8.71
C LEU A 4 -1.30 -64.91 -8.82
N SER A 5 -0.79 -63.76 -9.28
CA SER A 5 -1.52 -62.65 -9.94
C SER A 5 -2.18 -63.09 -11.27
N PRO A 6 -3.13 -62.31 -11.83
CA PRO A 6 -2.73 -61.36 -12.89
C PRO A 6 -3.57 -60.06 -13.02
N LEU A 7 -2.97 -59.13 -13.76
CA LEU A 7 -3.48 -57.88 -14.35
C LEU A 7 -4.75 -58.10 -15.20
N LEU A 8 -5.69 -57.14 -15.23
CA LEU A 8 -6.56 -56.93 -16.39
C LEU A 8 -6.99 -55.45 -16.54
N LEU A 9 -6.60 -54.88 -17.68
CA LEU A 9 -6.95 -53.57 -18.22
C LEU A 9 -8.30 -53.69 -18.96
N VAL A 10 -9.25 -52.77 -18.77
CA VAL A 10 -10.39 -52.62 -19.70
C VAL A 10 -10.60 -51.14 -20.00
N LEU A 11 -10.40 -50.81 -21.29
CA LEU A 11 -10.72 -49.56 -21.96
C LEU A 11 -12.16 -49.68 -22.49
N MET A 12 -13.03 -48.70 -22.22
CA MET A 12 -14.31 -48.57 -22.94
C MET A 12 -14.55 -47.11 -23.31
N ALA A 13 -14.65 -46.88 -24.62
CA ALA A 13 -15.04 -45.61 -25.24
C ALA A 13 -16.57 -45.54 -25.35
N GLY A 14 -17.13 -44.34 -25.14
CA GLY A 14 -18.53 -44.03 -25.39
C GLY A 14 -18.85 -42.55 -25.20
N LEU A 15 -19.02 -41.83 -26.30
CA LEU A 15 -19.74 -40.54 -26.46
C LEU A 15 -20.89 -40.83 -27.45
N PRO A 16 -21.95 -39.99 -27.64
CA PRO A 16 -22.30 -38.72 -27.00
C PRO A 16 -23.79 -38.61 -26.57
N ALA A 17 -24.15 -37.66 -25.72
CA ALA A 17 -25.51 -37.09 -25.69
C ALA A 17 -25.45 -35.67 -25.09
N GLY A 18 -25.80 -34.70 -25.92
CA GLY A 18 -25.78 -33.28 -25.55
C GLY A 18 -26.84 -32.93 -24.50
N THR A 19 -26.47 -32.01 -23.63
CA THR A 19 -27.35 -30.98 -23.07
C THR A 19 -26.48 -29.74 -22.83
N SER A 20 -26.47 -28.81 -23.77
CA SER A 20 -25.93 -27.46 -23.52
C SER A 20 -26.98 -26.71 -22.71
N ALA A 21 -26.91 -26.86 -21.39
CA ALA A 21 -27.66 -26.01 -20.47
C ALA A 21 -27.25 -24.55 -20.71
N GLN A 22 -28.26 -23.70 -20.90
CA GLN A 22 -28.16 -22.30 -21.26
C GLN A 22 -27.57 -21.49 -20.11
N GLY A 23 -26.26 -21.26 -20.16
CA GLY A 23 -25.61 -20.16 -19.46
C GLY A 23 -25.54 -18.96 -20.40
N LEU A 24 -26.48 -18.03 -20.29
CA LEU A 24 -26.29 -16.70 -20.89
C LEU A 24 -25.10 -16.05 -20.18
N LEU A 25 -23.99 -15.87 -20.89
CA LEU A 25 -22.83 -15.14 -20.39
C LEU A 25 -23.25 -13.68 -20.14
N PRO A 26 -23.03 -13.13 -18.92
CA PRO A 26 -23.23 -11.72 -18.66
C PRO A 26 -22.46 -10.87 -19.67
N GLY A 27 -23.12 -9.86 -20.27
CA GLY A 27 -22.46 -8.93 -21.21
C GLY A 27 -22.38 -9.37 -22.68
N CYS A 28 -22.96 -10.52 -23.05
CA CYS A 28 -23.06 -10.97 -24.44
C CYS A 28 -24.52 -11.05 -24.92
N ARG A 29 -24.76 -10.63 -26.17
CA ARG A 29 -26.04 -10.78 -26.88
C ARG A 29 -25.83 -11.61 -28.15
N LEU A 30 -26.74 -12.52 -28.44
CA LEU A 30 -26.78 -13.26 -29.70
C LEU A 30 -27.49 -12.42 -30.76
N GLU A 31 -26.79 -12.07 -31.84
CA GLU A 31 -27.37 -11.43 -33.02
C GLU A 31 -27.02 -12.24 -34.27
N ASN A 32 -28.04 -12.64 -35.03
CA ASN A 32 -27.90 -13.44 -36.28
C ASN A 32 -27.03 -14.70 -36.14
N GLY A 33 -27.11 -15.39 -34.99
CA GLY A 33 -26.35 -16.61 -34.74
C GLY A 33 -24.86 -16.40 -34.43
N SER A 34 -24.41 -15.14 -34.34
CA SER A 34 -23.10 -14.77 -33.82
C SER A 34 -23.24 -14.19 -32.41
N LEU A 35 -22.25 -14.45 -31.55
CA LEU A 35 -22.19 -13.89 -30.20
C LEU A 35 -21.49 -12.53 -30.27
N GLN A 36 -22.25 -11.46 -30.07
CA GLN A 36 -21.73 -10.11 -29.94
C GLN A 36 -21.61 -9.77 -28.46
N CYS A 37 -20.38 -9.64 -27.98
CA CYS A 37 -20.08 -9.27 -26.60
C CYS A 37 -19.55 -7.84 -26.54
N VAL A 38 -19.92 -7.11 -25.49
CA VAL A 38 -19.36 -5.76 -25.25
C VAL A 38 -17.90 -5.93 -24.81
N PRO A 39 -16.92 -5.32 -25.52
CA PRO A 39 -15.51 -5.44 -25.15
C PRO A 39 -15.27 -4.95 -23.71
N GLY A 40 -14.73 -5.82 -22.86
CA GLY A 40 -14.43 -5.53 -21.45
C GLY A 40 -15.37 -6.16 -20.41
N LEU A 41 -16.41 -6.90 -20.83
CA LEU A 41 -17.39 -7.54 -19.92
C LEU A 41 -17.43 -9.07 -19.97
N THR A 42 -16.51 -9.72 -20.69
CA THR A 42 -16.41 -11.20 -20.78
C THR A 42 -15.22 -11.79 -20.03
N ALA A 43 -14.50 -10.97 -19.28
CA ALA A 43 -13.52 -11.46 -18.32
C ALA A 43 -14.30 -11.99 -17.10
N ASP A 44 -13.87 -13.13 -16.56
CA ASP A 44 -14.52 -13.70 -15.39
C ASP A 44 -14.61 -12.62 -14.27
N PRO A 45 -15.68 -12.58 -13.45
CA PRO A 45 -15.81 -11.60 -12.38
C PRO A 45 -14.55 -11.40 -11.51
N GLN A 46 -13.72 -12.44 -11.33
CA GLN A 46 -12.44 -12.38 -10.62
C GLN A 46 -11.36 -11.58 -11.37
N GLN A 47 -11.38 -11.55 -12.70
CA GLN A 47 -10.46 -10.75 -13.51
C GLN A 47 -10.85 -9.26 -13.58
N GLN A 48 -12.13 -8.94 -13.37
CA GLN A 48 -12.60 -7.55 -13.32
C GLN A 48 -12.15 -6.85 -12.02
N ILE A 49 -11.99 -7.60 -10.93
CA ILE A 49 -11.35 -7.14 -9.69
C ILE A 49 -9.88 -6.80 -9.96
N GLN A 50 -9.13 -7.66 -10.67
CA GLN A 50 -7.72 -7.41 -10.98
C GLN A 50 -7.49 -6.18 -11.89
N VAL A 51 -8.44 -5.84 -12.76
CA VAL A 51 -8.36 -4.61 -13.58
C VAL A 51 -8.69 -3.36 -12.79
N LEU A 52 -9.63 -3.43 -11.83
CA LEU A 52 -9.86 -2.34 -10.86
C LEU A 52 -8.65 -2.16 -9.92
N GLU A 53 -8.04 -3.25 -9.45
CA GLU A 53 -6.78 -3.22 -8.68
C GLU A 53 -5.60 -2.65 -9.50
N GLY A 54 -5.58 -2.91 -10.82
CA GLY A 54 -4.56 -2.38 -11.72
C GLY A 54 -4.66 -0.87 -11.98
N GLN A 55 -5.85 -0.28 -11.91
CA GLN A 55 -6.05 1.18 -12.00
C GLN A 55 -5.85 1.86 -10.64
N ILE A 56 -6.15 1.20 -9.54
CA ILE A 56 -5.76 1.63 -8.19
C ILE A 56 -4.23 1.77 -8.11
N ASN A 57 -3.46 0.85 -8.67
CA ASN A 57 -1.98 0.87 -8.56
C ASN A 57 -1.26 2.07 -9.22
N ARG A 58 -1.85 2.77 -10.21
CA ARG A 58 -1.21 3.96 -10.80
C ARG A 58 -1.54 5.25 -10.05
N ASP A 59 -2.71 5.31 -9.43
CA ASP A 59 -3.07 6.43 -8.55
C ASP A 59 -2.42 6.26 -7.16
N VAL A 60 -2.24 5.01 -6.68
CA VAL A 60 -1.53 4.67 -5.43
C VAL A 60 -0.05 5.07 -5.45
N GLN A 61 0.60 5.12 -6.61
CA GLN A 61 1.99 5.60 -6.68
C GLN A 61 2.09 7.12 -6.46
N THR A 62 1.01 7.87 -6.72
CA THR A 62 0.93 9.31 -6.38
C THR A 62 0.36 9.50 -4.96
N GLU A 63 -0.49 8.60 -4.47
CA GLU A 63 -0.85 8.46 -3.05
C GLU A 63 0.20 7.67 -2.24
N GLY A 64 1.48 7.72 -2.65
CA GLY A 64 2.61 6.93 -2.10
C GLY A 64 3.00 7.20 -0.64
N HIS A 65 2.08 7.72 0.17
CA HIS A 65 2.24 8.00 1.59
C HIS A 65 1.19 7.28 2.48
N LEU A 66 0.24 6.51 1.93
CA LEU A 66 -0.97 6.11 2.69
C LEU A 66 -1.13 4.64 3.07
N GLU A 67 -0.11 3.79 2.99
CA GLU A 67 -0.11 2.51 3.72
C GLU A 67 0.92 2.56 4.84
N GLN A 68 0.54 3.30 5.87
CA GLN A 68 1.28 3.42 7.10
C GLN A 68 1.16 2.11 7.89
N ALA A 69 2.21 1.28 7.81
CA ALA A 69 2.32 -0.09 8.34
C ALA A 69 1.99 -0.30 9.83
N ILE A 70 1.75 0.77 10.59
CA ILE A 70 1.31 0.71 11.97
C ILE A 70 -0.21 0.61 12.00
N GLU A 71 -0.72 -0.51 12.49
CA GLU A 71 -2.15 -0.68 12.77
C GLU A 71 -2.64 0.47 13.66
N GLY A 72 -3.59 1.26 13.16
CA GLY A 72 -4.14 2.41 13.85
C GLY A 72 -3.45 3.75 13.56
N LEU A 73 -2.37 3.82 12.78
CA LEU A 73 -1.87 5.11 12.29
C LEU A 73 -2.75 5.62 11.13
N LYS A 74 -3.31 6.82 11.27
CA LYS A 74 -4.12 7.48 10.24
C LYS A 74 -3.38 8.57 9.49
N ARG A 75 -2.49 9.27 10.18
CA ARG A 75 -1.73 10.39 9.61
C ARG A 75 -0.43 10.55 10.38
N PHE A 76 0.64 10.73 9.63
CA PHE A 76 1.91 11.22 10.17
C PHE A 76 2.61 12.04 9.09
N GLU A 77 2.53 13.36 9.20
CA GLU A 77 3.05 14.29 8.19
C GLU A 77 3.57 15.58 8.82
N LEU A 78 4.46 16.24 8.10
CA LEU A 78 4.97 17.56 8.42
C LEU A 78 4.13 18.63 7.73
N ILE A 79 3.57 19.53 8.53
CA ILE A 79 2.77 20.67 8.11
C ILE A 79 3.52 21.97 8.43
N GLY A 80 3.66 22.82 7.42
CA GLY A 80 4.32 24.13 7.54
C GLY A 80 5.23 24.42 6.35
N GLU A 81 5.90 25.56 6.41
CA GLU A 81 6.84 25.98 5.38
C GLU A 81 8.28 25.67 5.77
N ALA A 82 9.05 25.10 4.84
CA ALA A 82 10.50 24.97 4.97
C ALA A 82 11.17 26.32 4.72
N LYS A 83 11.03 27.22 5.68
CA LYS A 83 11.58 28.57 5.63
C LYS A 83 12.13 28.95 6.99
N GLU A 84 13.29 29.59 7.01
CA GLU A 84 13.94 30.04 8.23
C GLU A 84 12.99 30.86 9.12
N GLY A 85 13.03 30.57 10.42
CA GLY A 85 12.22 31.25 11.42
C GLY A 85 10.77 30.75 11.52
N GLN A 86 10.31 29.91 10.58
CA GLN A 86 9.00 29.26 10.63
C GLN A 86 8.99 28.07 11.57
N LEU A 87 7.78 27.66 11.95
CA LEU A 87 7.51 26.47 12.73
C LEU A 87 6.88 25.42 11.83
N ILE A 88 7.47 24.22 11.82
CA ILE A 88 6.88 23.03 11.21
C ILE A 88 6.28 22.19 12.32
N LYS A 89 5.08 21.66 12.09
CA LYS A 89 4.38 20.76 13.01
C LYS A 89 4.39 19.34 12.44
N ALA A 90 4.74 18.36 13.26
CA ALA A 90 4.49 16.95 12.97
C ALA A 90 3.05 16.62 13.37
N GLU A 91 2.16 16.55 12.40
CA GLU A 91 0.78 16.14 12.59
C GLU A 91 0.69 14.63 12.69
N LEU A 92 0.23 14.15 13.84
CA LEU A 92 0.08 12.74 14.15
C LEU A 92 -1.39 12.45 14.50
N MET A 93 -2.01 11.53 13.77
CA MET A 93 -3.33 11.00 14.09
C MET A 93 -3.25 9.49 14.25
N LEU A 94 -3.49 9.04 15.48
CA LEU A 94 -3.63 7.64 15.83
C LEU A 94 -5.12 7.34 16.10
N GLN A 95 -5.62 6.22 15.62
CA GLN A 95 -6.96 5.72 15.83
C GLN A 95 -6.91 4.25 16.24
N GLY A 96 -7.40 3.95 17.44
CA GLY A 96 -7.33 2.62 18.03
C GLY A 96 -6.51 2.62 19.31
N GLY A 97 -6.23 1.43 19.83
CA GLY A 97 -5.36 1.21 20.98
C GLY A 97 -4.21 0.27 20.62
N GLY A 98 -3.38 -0.06 21.61
CA GLY A 98 -2.26 -0.98 21.41
C GLY A 98 -0.91 -0.31 21.19
N PHE A 99 -0.80 0.99 21.50
CA PHE A 99 0.48 1.71 21.58
C PHE A 99 0.84 1.93 23.06
N GLU A 100 2.03 1.53 23.46
CA GLU A 100 2.58 1.77 24.80
C GLU A 100 3.42 3.05 24.82
N GLU A 101 4.24 3.24 23.78
CA GLU A 101 5.14 4.39 23.67
C GLU A 101 5.07 4.95 22.25
N VAL A 102 5.14 6.28 22.14
CA VAL A 102 5.11 7.02 20.89
C VAL A 102 6.11 8.17 20.99
N HIS A 103 7.08 8.20 20.09
CA HIS A 103 8.11 9.24 20.02
C HIS A 103 8.26 9.75 18.59
N ILE A 104 8.66 11.01 18.45
CA ILE A 104 8.99 11.61 17.15
C ILE A 104 10.43 12.14 17.19
N HIS A 105 11.24 11.72 16.22
CA HIS A 105 12.61 12.19 16.05
C HIS A 105 12.76 12.95 14.73
N TRP A 106 13.47 14.06 14.76
CA TRP A 106 13.69 14.91 13.60
C TRP A 106 15.02 14.62 12.93
N TYR A 107 15.02 14.69 11.61
CA TYR A 107 16.19 14.46 10.79
C TYR A 107 16.32 15.56 9.75
N ARG A 108 17.56 15.91 9.45
CA ARG A 108 17.92 16.83 8.38
C ARG A 108 18.96 16.23 7.46
N ARG A 109 18.94 16.62 6.19
CA ARG A 109 19.97 16.23 5.22
C ARG A 109 20.26 17.37 4.26
N ASN A 110 21.51 17.46 3.84
CA ASN A 110 21.85 18.22 2.64
C ASN A 110 21.47 17.39 1.38
N ASN A 111 21.44 18.03 0.21
CA ASN A 111 20.96 17.43 -1.05
C ASN A 111 21.68 16.14 -1.50
N GLN A 112 22.84 15.80 -0.93
CA GLN A 112 23.63 14.62 -1.33
C GLN A 112 24.07 13.76 -0.12
N GLY A 113 23.55 14.07 1.07
CA GLY A 113 24.04 13.54 2.34
C GLY A 113 23.09 12.54 2.97
N ASN A 114 23.61 11.84 3.98
CA ASN A 114 22.80 10.97 4.83
C ASN A 114 21.91 11.81 5.76
N TRP A 115 20.75 11.27 6.14
CA TRP A 115 19.91 11.84 7.19
C TRP A 115 20.67 11.88 8.51
N GLN A 116 20.70 13.05 9.14
CA GLN A 116 21.32 13.29 10.43
C GLN A 116 20.24 13.60 11.46
N LEU A 117 20.31 12.94 12.62
CA LEU A 117 19.42 13.20 13.75
C LEU A 117 19.62 14.64 14.24
N VAL A 118 18.51 15.32 14.55
CA VAL A 118 18.51 16.62 15.20
C VAL A 118 18.12 16.43 16.66
N ASP A 119 19.07 16.70 17.55
CA ASP A 119 18.86 16.62 18.99
C ASP A 119 18.27 17.92 19.57
N ASN A 120 17.71 17.84 20.78
CA ASN A 120 17.21 18.99 21.56
C ASN A 120 16.06 19.78 20.90
N VAL A 121 15.29 19.15 20.02
CA VAL A 121 14.05 19.70 19.46
C VAL A 121 12.84 19.03 20.10
N THR A 122 11.71 19.73 20.12
CA THR A 122 10.46 19.13 20.60
C THR A 122 9.98 18.06 19.63
N GLU A 123 9.33 17.01 20.14
CA GLU A 123 8.86 15.91 19.29
C GLU A 123 7.82 16.36 18.26
N SER A 124 6.85 17.21 18.65
CA SER A 124 5.72 17.60 17.78
C SER A 124 5.95 18.83 16.92
N THR A 125 6.98 19.64 17.21
CA THR A 125 7.28 20.86 16.45
C THR A 125 8.76 21.07 16.22
N TYR A 126 9.09 21.70 15.10
CA TYR A 126 10.45 22.02 14.71
C TYR A 126 10.54 23.49 14.29
N ARG A 127 11.37 24.27 14.99
CA ARG A 127 11.65 25.65 14.62
C ARG A 127 12.83 25.66 13.65
N VAL A 128 12.56 26.08 12.41
CA VAL A 128 13.56 26.10 11.33
C VAL A 128 14.62 27.15 11.65
N GLY A 129 15.88 26.69 11.77
CA GLY A 129 17.01 27.52 12.15
C GLY A 129 17.89 27.94 10.96
N PRO A 130 18.80 28.91 11.17
CA PRO A 130 19.77 29.33 10.16
C PRO A 130 20.67 28.20 9.65
N SER A 131 20.89 27.18 10.48
CA SER A 131 21.71 25.99 10.16
C SER A 131 21.04 25.03 9.20
N ASP A 132 19.74 25.17 8.97
CA ASP A 132 18.96 24.22 8.17
C ASP A 132 18.82 24.70 6.72
N ARG A 133 19.32 25.90 6.39
CA ARG A 133 19.22 26.49 5.04
C ARG A 133 19.79 25.55 3.99
N GLY A 134 19.02 25.33 2.94
CA GLY A 134 19.38 24.41 1.85
C GLY A 134 19.27 22.93 2.22
N GLU A 135 18.92 22.59 3.46
CA GLU A 135 18.67 21.23 3.91
C GLU A 135 17.20 20.83 3.76
N GLN A 136 16.96 19.54 3.72
CA GLN A 136 15.63 18.94 3.77
C GLN A 136 15.37 18.39 5.17
N LEU A 137 14.12 18.42 5.61
CA LEU A 137 13.66 18.00 6.93
C LEU A 137 12.69 16.82 6.81
N MET A 138 12.79 15.90 7.75
CA MET A 138 11.91 14.73 7.90
C MET A 138 11.73 14.43 9.39
N ALA A 139 10.57 13.89 9.78
CA ALA A 139 10.38 13.30 11.09
C ALA A 139 10.17 11.80 10.97
N VAL A 140 10.60 11.06 11.99
CA VAL A 140 10.39 9.62 12.12
C VAL A 140 9.62 9.36 13.39
N LEU A 141 8.42 8.80 13.25
CA LEU A 141 7.59 8.28 14.31
C LEU A 141 8.15 6.92 14.73
N VAL A 142 8.39 6.73 16.02
CA VAL A 142 8.76 5.46 16.63
C VAL A 142 7.65 5.06 17.58
N VAL A 143 7.05 3.91 17.34
CA VAL A 143 5.95 3.38 18.15
C VAL A 143 6.33 2.04 18.73
N ARG A 144 6.10 1.85 20.03
CA ARG A 144 6.08 0.54 20.66
C ARG A 144 4.64 0.07 20.81
N THR A 145 4.32 -1.07 20.22
CA THR A 145 3.00 -1.69 20.37
C THR A 145 2.92 -2.54 21.64
N SER A 146 1.71 -2.82 22.11
CA SER A 146 1.47 -3.60 23.34
C SER A 146 1.91 -5.07 23.26
N ASP A 147 2.20 -5.58 22.06
CA ASP A 147 2.86 -6.87 21.86
C ASP A 147 4.40 -6.79 21.92
N GLY A 148 4.94 -5.61 22.26
CA GLY A 148 6.36 -5.32 22.40
C GLY A 148 7.09 -4.99 21.10
N LYS A 149 6.42 -5.00 19.93
CA LYS A 149 7.08 -4.66 18.66
C LYS A 149 7.35 -3.17 18.57
N VAL A 150 8.50 -2.82 17.97
CA VAL A 150 8.85 -1.42 17.67
C VAL A 150 8.74 -1.19 16.18
N GLN A 151 7.92 -0.21 15.81
CA GLN A 151 7.66 0.17 14.43
C GLN A 151 8.16 1.60 14.18
N ARG A 152 8.57 1.89 12.95
CA ARG A 152 9.10 3.20 12.55
C ARG A 152 8.47 3.64 11.25
N ILE A 153 7.98 4.87 11.21
CA ILE A 153 7.35 5.46 10.03
C ILE A 153 7.93 6.86 9.80
N SER A 154 8.36 7.12 8.57
CA SER A 154 8.83 8.44 8.15
C SER A 154 7.67 9.30 7.68
N SER A 155 7.77 10.61 7.92
CA SER A 155 6.88 11.61 7.35
C SER A 155 7.18 11.85 5.86
N ASN A 156 6.40 12.74 5.24
CA ASN A 156 6.86 13.48 4.06
C ASN A 156 8.13 14.29 4.37
N VAL A 157 8.82 14.69 3.31
CA VAL A 157 10.03 15.53 3.39
C VAL A 157 9.66 16.97 3.05
N LEU A 158 10.12 17.92 3.85
CA LEU A 158 10.01 19.36 3.56
C LEU A 158 11.36 19.96 3.20
N GLY A 159 11.36 20.96 2.32
CA GLY A 159 12.56 21.68 1.88
C GLY A 159 12.92 21.45 0.41
N PRO A 160 14.07 21.99 -0.05
CA PRO A 160 15.13 22.60 0.76
C PRO A 160 14.67 23.87 1.49
N VAL A 161 15.20 24.09 2.70
CA VAL A 161 14.85 25.27 3.51
C VAL A 161 15.32 26.55 2.83
N SER A 162 14.40 27.51 2.72
CA SER A 162 14.64 28.86 2.19
C SER A 162 14.84 29.88 3.32
N ASN A 163 15.31 31.08 2.97
CA ASN A 163 15.39 32.25 3.87
C ASN A 163 14.03 32.93 4.02
#